data_AF-A0A150H0K4-F1
#
_entry.id   AF-A0A150H0K4-F1
#
_cell.length_a   1.000
_cell.length_b   1.000
_cell.length_c   1.000
_cell.angle_alpha   90.00
_cell.angle_beta   90.00
_cell.angle_gamma   90.00
#
_symmetry.space_group_name_H-M   'P 1'
#
loop_
_entity.id
_entity.type
_entity.pdbx_description
1 polymer ?
#
loop_
_entity_poly.entity_id
_entity_poly.type
_entity_poly.pdbx_seq_one_letter_code
_entity_poly.pdbx_strand_id
1 'polypeptide(L)'
;MHLAKSTRAWRRGVRGFFLTDQNQTESLLRLNAEGTAHNESYAFFPNDGHPLLGLMRHGTMSGDTRAAVAPFAAHRHFGETYKWLLYGDDDTLFFMDAVKHMLDSYDPDLPLAFSDDLWYYGRHPNPHAPRCLPCNVLNETQPDLETVMRKPYMRPAGAHGGSGMIFSVGLMRRIPLEAALKCFQNFSKAPGGDYMVSHCLWQHNIAFTDPGPLVRHLYDPHYYTFGGGRGLGFLWDPIGMLTHGRCNSTCRWMLRNTLSLHIKGRHFRSWRISTMFMWGIARASEAARSFLDLASSGWRDLPYGEDSPLSSADSVPEIHNLNVTHPTFASKNI
;
A
#
# COMPACT_ATOMS: atom_id res chain seq x y z
N MET A 1 -6.12 4.73 17.51
CA MET A 1 -6.99 5.93 17.63
C MET A 1 -6.24 7.25 17.65
N HIS A 2 -5.24 7.46 18.52
CA HIS A 2 -4.47 8.72 18.52
C HIS A 2 -3.86 9.03 17.15
N LEU A 3 -3.25 8.03 16.49
CA LEU A 3 -2.65 8.21 15.17
C LEU A 3 -3.68 8.61 14.09
N ALA A 4 -4.82 7.92 14.03
CA ALA A 4 -5.91 8.28 13.12
C ALA A 4 -6.34 9.76 13.25
N LYS A 5 -6.47 10.27 14.49
CA LYS A 5 -6.82 11.68 14.73
C LYS A 5 -5.69 12.62 14.34
N SER A 6 -4.45 12.25 14.65
CA SER A 6 -3.26 13.02 14.33
C SER A 6 -3.04 13.24 12.83
N THR A 7 -3.53 12.32 11.98
CA THR A 7 -3.42 12.44 10.53
C THR A 7 -4.53 13.27 9.87
N ARG A 8 -5.47 13.85 10.63
CA ARG A 8 -6.59 14.66 10.11
C ARG A 8 -6.14 15.79 9.19
N ALA A 9 -5.06 16.49 9.55
CA ALA A 9 -4.54 17.60 8.76
C ALA A 9 -4.16 17.17 7.33
N TRP A 10 -3.69 15.93 7.18
CA TRP A 10 -3.27 15.37 5.89
C TRP A 10 -4.45 14.82 5.07
N ARG A 11 -5.47 14.30 5.75
CA ARG A 11 -6.69 13.77 5.12
C ARG A 11 -7.79 14.83 4.95
N ARG A 12 -7.44 16.12 4.96
CA ARG A 12 -8.43 17.19 4.82
C ARG A 12 -9.19 17.04 3.50
N GLY A 13 -10.52 17.06 3.57
CA GLY A 13 -11.38 16.85 2.41
C GLY A 13 -11.59 15.39 2.01
N VAL A 14 -10.97 14.44 2.71
CA VAL A 14 -11.18 13.00 2.52
C VAL A 14 -12.06 12.48 3.65
N ARG A 15 -13.11 11.74 3.31
CA ARG A 15 -13.98 11.07 4.30
C ARG A 15 -13.24 9.87 4.90
N GLY A 16 -13.27 9.73 6.22
CA GLY A 16 -12.63 8.64 6.94
C GLY A 16 -13.64 7.68 7.55
N PHE A 17 -13.37 6.37 7.47
CA PHE A 17 -14.09 5.36 8.22
C PHE A 17 -13.09 4.51 8.98
N PHE A 18 -13.28 4.37 10.29
CA PHE A 18 -12.34 3.68 11.18
C PHE A 18 -13.06 2.60 11.97
N LEU A 19 -12.56 1.38 11.88
CA LEU A 19 -12.96 0.32 12.80
C LEU A 19 -12.09 0.36 14.05
N THR A 20 -12.71 0.25 15.22
CA THR A 20 -12.06 0.19 16.53
C THR A 20 -12.57 -1.02 17.32
N ASP A 21 -11.77 -1.52 18.27
CA ASP A 21 -12.20 -2.48 19.29
C ASP A 21 -12.92 -1.86 20.49
N GLN A 22 -13.17 -0.55 20.47
CA GLN A 22 -13.94 0.13 21.51
C GLN A 22 -15.42 -0.27 21.42
N ASN A 23 -15.85 -1.18 22.30
CA ASN A 23 -17.23 -1.67 22.37
C ASN A 23 -18.15 -0.82 23.26
N GLN A 24 -17.61 0.15 24.01
CA GLN A 24 -18.44 1.02 24.84
C GLN A 24 -19.21 2.03 23.99
N THR A 25 -20.54 1.92 23.98
CA THR A 25 -21.45 2.78 23.21
C THR A 25 -21.18 4.26 23.43
N GLU A 26 -21.03 4.72 24.67
CA GLU A 26 -20.79 6.13 24.99
C GLU A 26 -19.44 6.62 24.43
N SER A 27 -18.39 5.81 24.55
CA SER A 27 -17.08 6.13 23.97
C SER A 27 -17.15 6.23 22.44
N LEU A 28 -17.90 5.34 21.78
CA LEU A 28 -18.08 5.36 20.33
C LEU A 28 -18.93 6.55 19.86
N LEU A 29 -19.99 6.91 20.60
CA LEU A 29 -20.80 8.11 20.34
C LEU A 29 -19.95 9.37 20.46
N ARG A 30 -19.13 9.49 21.51
CA ARG A 30 -18.20 10.60 21.67
C ARG A 30 -17.18 10.68 20.52
N LEU A 31 -16.63 9.54 20.10
CA LEU A 31 -15.72 9.48 18.96
C LEU A 31 -16.38 9.96 17.66
N ASN A 32 -17.62 9.54 17.39
CA ASN A 32 -18.36 9.97 16.20
C ASN A 32 -18.76 11.45 16.28
N ALA A 33 -19.17 11.95 17.45
CA ALA A 33 -19.48 13.36 17.65
C ALA A 33 -18.26 14.26 17.35
N GLU A 34 -17.08 13.86 17.83
CA GLU A 34 -15.82 14.52 17.49
C GLU A 34 -15.42 14.36 16.02
N GLY A 35 -15.57 13.14 15.47
CA GLY A 35 -15.20 12.80 14.10
C GLY A 35 -16.03 13.51 13.04
N THR A 36 -17.29 13.82 13.34
CA THR A 36 -18.21 14.50 12.41
C THR A 36 -17.65 15.83 11.91
N ALA A 37 -16.98 16.61 12.78
CA ALA A 37 -16.32 17.87 12.41
C ALA A 37 -15.16 17.70 11.41
N HIS A 38 -14.71 16.46 11.19
CA HIS A 38 -13.58 16.09 10.34
C HIS A 38 -13.96 15.13 9.21
N ASN A 39 -15.26 14.92 8.95
CA ASN A 39 -15.77 13.91 8.01
C ASN A 39 -15.32 12.48 8.34
N GLU A 40 -15.27 12.13 9.63
CA GLU A 40 -14.86 10.81 10.12
C GLU A 40 -16.00 10.08 10.80
N SER A 41 -16.13 8.80 10.49
CA SER A 41 -17.05 7.86 11.14
C SER A 41 -16.26 6.76 11.83
N TYR A 42 -16.70 6.37 13.02
CA TYR A 42 -16.11 5.32 13.84
C TYR A 42 -17.13 4.21 14.08
N ALA A 43 -16.73 2.96 13.89
CA ALA A 43 -17.56 1.80 14.21
C ALA A 43 -16.79 0.76 15.00
N PHE A 44 -17.51 0.03 15.84
CA PHE A 44 -16.95 -1.10 16.57
C PHE A 44 -16.84 -2.33 15.66
N PHE A 45 -15.72 -3.03 15.75
CA PHE A 45 -15.59 -4.40 15.26
C PHE A 45 -14.69 -5.21 16.21
N PRO A 46 -15.14 -6.40 16.66
CA PRO A 46 -14.42 -7.18 17.65
C PRO A 46 -13.04 -7.65 17.16
N ASN A 47 -12.13 -7.89 18.11
CA ASN A 47 -10.84 -8.55 17.83
C ASN A 47 -11.03 -10.05 17.56
N ASP A 48 -10.05 -10.66 16.88
CA ASP A 48 -9.93 -12.11 16.71
C ASP A 48 -10.08 -12.90 18.02
N GLY A 49 -10.82 -14.00 17.99
CA GLY A 49 -11.13 -14.83 19.17
C GLY A 49 -12.26 -14.31 20.06
N HIS A 50 -12.91 -13.19 19.69
CA HIS A 50 -14.11 -12.72 20.38
C HIS A 50 -15.32 -13.63 20.09
N PRO A 51 -16.20 -13.92 21.07
CA PRO A 51 -17.34 -14.84 20.88
C PRO A 51 -18.23 -14.53 19.66
N LEU A 52 -18.39 -13.23 19.33
CA LEU A 52 -19.17 -12.79 18.15
C LEU A 52 -18.56 -13.17 16.79
N LEU A 53 -17.26 -13.47 16.73
CA LEU A 53 -16.58 -13.95 15.51
C LEU A 53 -16.35 -15.47 15.54
N GLY A 54 -16.78 -16.14 16.62
CA GLY A 54 -16.30 -17.47 16.96
C GLY A 54 -15.02 -17.42 17.79
N LEU A 55 -14.79 -18.47 18.58
CA LEU A 55 -13.62 -18.56 19.46
C LEU A 55 -12.31 -18.82 18.70
N MET A 56 -12.39 -19.11 17.39
CA MET A 56 -11.21 -19.27 16.55
C MET A 56 -10.58 -17.90 16.26
N ARG A 57 -9.25 -17.85 16.27
CA ARG A 57 -8.51 -16.69 15.77
C ARG A 57 -8.40 -16.84 14.26
N HIS A 58 -8.89 -15.88 13.49
CA HIS A 58 -8.77 -15.94 12.03
C HIS A 58 -7.43 -15.37 11.57
N GLY A 59 -6.91 -14.35 12.25
CA GLY A 59 -5.55 -13.83 12.09
C GLY A 59 -4.58 -14.24 13.21
N THR A 60 -3.31 -13.89 13.02
CA THR A 60 -2.23 -14.13 13.99
C THR A 60 -2.17 -13.07 15.08
N MET A 61 -2.53 -11.84 14.75
CA MET A 61 -2.51 -10.68 15.64
C MET A 61 -3.92 -10.26 16.05
N SER A 62 -4.05 -9.61 17.22
CA SER A 62 -5.32 -9.03 17.63
C SER A 62 -5.69 -7.84 16.73
N GLY A 63 -6.74 -8.02 15.92
CA GLY A 63 -7.27 -6.99 15.05
C GLY A 63 -7.01 -7.23 13.56
N ASP A 64 -6.38 -8.34 13.18
CA ASP A 64 -6.20 -8.72 11.78
C ASP A 64 -7.55 -8.84 11.06
N THR A 65 -8.54 -9.50 11.68
CA THR A 65 -9.88 -9.59 11.10
C THR A 65 -10.54 -8.20 11.01
N ARG A 66 -10.34 -7.34 12.01
CA ARG A 66 -10.88 -5.97 11.97
C ARG A 66 -10.26 -5.18 10.82
N ALA A 67 -8.95 -5.27 10.63
CA ALA A 67 -8.26 -4.62 9.52
C ALA A 67 -8.83 -5.14 8.18
N ALA A 68 -8.97 -6.46 8.04
CA ALA A 68 -9.51 -7.08 6.83
C ALA A 68 -10.95 -6.64 6.49
N VAL A 69 -11.78 -6.43 7.51
CA VAL A 69 -13.19 -6.02 7.35
C VAL A 69 -13.35 -4.53 7.05
N ALA A 70 -12.39 -3.69 7.45
CA ALA A 70 -12.48 -2.23 7.34
C ALA A 70 -12.90 -1.70 5.95
N PRO A 71 -12.30 -2.13 4.81
CA PRO A 71 -12.69 -1.58 3.51
C PRO A 71 -14.14 -1.92 3.13
N PHE A 72 -14.60 -3.14 3.45
CA PHE A 72 -15.96 -3.59 3.16
C PHE A 72 -17.00 -2.91 4.06
N ALA A 73 -16.66 -2.73 5.34
CA ALA A 73 -17.50 -1.97 6.27
C ALA A 73 -17.59 -0.49 5.88
N ALA A 74 -16.50 0.12 5.41
CA ALA A 74 -16.48 1.47 4.89
C ALA A 74 -17.35 1.62 3.64
N HIS A 75 -17.30 0.66 2.70
CA HIS A 75 -18.19 0.66 1.55
C HIS A 75 -19.66 0.54 1.95
N ARG A 76 -20.00 -0.37 2.88
CA ARG A 76 -21.36 -0.46 3.41
C ARG A 76 -21.84 0.85 4.04
N HIS A 77 -20.95 1.58 4.72
CA HIS A 77 -21.27 2.85 5.36
C HIS A 77 -21.46 4.00 4.35
N PHE A 78 -20.58 4.14 3.37
CA PHE A 78 -20.61 5.25 2.41
C PHE A 78 -21.41 4.95 1.13
N GLY A 79 -21.80 3.69 0.89
CA GLY A 79 -22.41 3.25 -0.36
C GLY A 79 -21.50 3.49 -1.56
N GLU A 80 -22.08 3.94 -2.67
CA GLU A 80 -21.36 4.25 -3.93
C GLU A 80 -21.04 5.74 -4.09
N THR A 81 -21.03 6.50 -3.00
CA THR A 81 -20.80 7.96 -3.04
C THR A 81 -19.33 8.35 -3.27
N TYR A 82 -18.49 7.41 -3.71
CA TYR A 82 -17.06 7.60 -3.96
C TYR A 82 -16.63 6.82 -5.21
N LYS A 83 -15.50 7.20 -5.80
CA LYS A 83 -14.87 6.49 -6.92
C LYS A 83 -13.78 5.51 -6.45
N TRP A 84 -13.02 5.94 -5.44
CA TRP A 84 -11.84 5.24 -4.94
C TRP A 84 -11.85 5.18 -3.41
N LEU A 85 -11.52 4.01 -2.87
CA LEU A 85 -11.33 3.74 -1.45
C LEU A 85 -9.84 3.51 -1.17
N LEU A 86 -9.26 4.32 -0.30
CA LEU A 86 -7.88 4.18 0.15
C LEU A 86 -7.90 3.42 1.48
N TYR A 87 -7.23 2.27 1.54
CA TYR A 87 -7.17 1.39 2.70
C TYR A 87 -5.74 1.34 3.24
N GLY A 88 -5.56 1.57 4.53
CA GLY A 88 -4.27 1.46 5.22
C GLY A 88 -4.42 1.41 6.73
N ASP A 89 -3.31 1.22 7.41
CA ASP A 89 -3.22 1.26 8.87
C ASP A 89 -3.36 2.70 9.40
N ASP A 90 -3.50 2.88 10.72
CA ASP A 90 -3.60 4.22 11.31
C ASP A 90 -2.27 5.02 11.26
N ASP A 91 -1.20 4.38 10.79
CA ASP A 91 0.13 4.93 10.49
C ASP A 91 0.53 4.85 8.99
N THR A 92 -0.42 4.62 8.09
CA THR A 92 -0.21 4.75 6.64
C THR A 92 -0.47 6.19 6.18
N LEU A 93 0.50 6.78 5.48
CA LEU A 93 0.35 8.07 4.78
C LEU A 93 0.07 7.84 3.29
N PHE A 94 -0.89 8.57 2.72
CA PHE A 94 -1.16 8.57 1.26
C PHE A 94 -0.81 9.91 0.63
N PHE A 95 0.05 9.94 -0.38
CA PHE A 95 0.41 11.17 -1.08
C PHE A 95 -0.63 11.51 -2.15
N MET A 96 -1.65 12.27 -1.74
CA MET A 96 -2.89 12.43 -2.51
C MET A 96 -2.70 12.94 -3.94
N ASP A 97 -1.69 13.76 -4.21
CA ASP A 97 -1.45 14.24 -5.58
C ASP A 97 -0.90 13.12 -6.49
N ALA A 98 -0.02 12.26 -5.97
CA ALA A 98 0.46 11.08 -6.70
C ALA A 98 -0.69 10.08 -6.93
N VAL A 99 -1.52 9.88 -5.89
CA VAL A 99 -2.72 9.03 -5.95
C VAL A 99 -3.69 9.53 -7.02
N LYS A 100 -4.02 10.83 -7.02
CA LYS A 100 -4.91 11.41 -8.04
C LYS A 100 -4.34 11.27 -9.44
N HIS A 101 -3.04 11.55 -9.62
CA HIS A 101 -2.40 11.44 -10.92
C HIS A 101 -2.45 10.02 -11.48
N MET A 102 -2.15 9.01 -10.64
CA MET A 102 -2.28 7.60 -11.04
C MET A 102 -3.73 7.25 -11.41
N LEU A 103 -4.69 7.59 -10.53
CA LEU A 103 -6.08 7.17 -10.66
C LEU A 103 -6.82 7.85 -11.82
N ASP A 104 -6.34 8.98 -12.32
CA ASP A 104 -6.91 9.68 -13.49
C ASP A 104 -6.88 8.83 -14.77
N SER A 105 -5.97 7.85 -14.82
CA SER A 105 -5.81 6.95 -15.98
C SER A 105 -6.70 5.69 -15.92
N TYR A 106 -7.52 5.53 -14.88
CA TYR A 106 -8.30 4.32 -14.66
C TYR A 106 -9.79 4.59 -14.50
N ASP A 107 -10.61 3.68 -15.05
CA ASP A 107 -12.06 3.69 -14.86
C ASP A 107 -12.42 3.09 -13.49
N PRO A 108 -13.01 3.88 -12.57
CA PRO A 108 -13.38 3.41 -11.23
C PRO A 108 -14.57 2.42 -11.22
N ASP A 109 -15.30 2.25 -12.33
CA ASP A 109 -16.41 1.29 -12.40
C ASP A 109 -15.92 -0.15 -12.67
N LEU A 110 -14.64 -0.31 -13.01
CA LEU A 110 -13.98 -1.61 -13.14
C LEU A 110 -13.57 -2.18 -11.78
N PRO A 111 -13.43 -3.51 -11.62
CA PRO A 111 -13.03 -4.16 -10.38
C PRO A 111 -11.51 -4.09 -10.13
N LEU A 112 -10.98 -2.89 -9.94
CA LEU A 112 -9.55 -2.62 -9.77
C LEU A 112 -9.13 -2.61 -8.29
N ALA A 113 -7.99 -3.24 -8.00
CA ALA A 113 -7.30 -3.20 -6.72
C ALA A 113 -5.83 -2.88 -6.94
N PHE A 114 -5.27 -1.85 -6.30
CA PHE A 114 -3.87 -1.47 -6.48
C PHE A 114 -3.04 -1.71 -5.23
N SER A 115 -1.88 -2.33 -5.44
CA SER A 115 -0.73 -2.41 -4.55
C SER A 115 0.46 -2.91 -5.37
N ASP A 116 1.65 -2.36 -5.18
CA ASP A 116 2.89 -2.84 -5.82
C ASP A 116 3.78 -3.66 -4.86
N ASP A 117 3.49 -3.61 -3.55
CA ASP A 117 4.18 -4.35 -2.50
C ASP A 117 3.63 -5.77 -2.41
N LEU A 118 3.64 -6.44 -3.57
CA LEU A 118 3.09 -7.77 -3.76
C LEU A 118 4.09 -8.81 -3.27
N TRP A 119 3.76 -9.43 -2.16
CA TRP A 119 4.42 -10.63 -1.69
C TRP A 119 4.14 -11.78 -2.65
N TYR A 120 5.21 -12.31 -3.24
CA TYR A 120 5.15 -13.50 -4.09
C TYR A 120 6.44 -14.29 -3.94
N TYR A 121 6.37 -15.61 -3.75
CA TYR A 121 7.54 -16.46 -3.47
C TYR A 121 8.41 -16.00 -2.28
N GLY A 122 7.81 -15.38 -1.26
CA GLY A 122 8.55 -14.86 -0.10
C GLY A 122 9.47 -13.67 -0.44
N ARG A 123 9.32 -13.08 -1.62
CA ARG A 123 9.99 -11.86 -2.06
C ARG A 123 8.97 -10.74 -2.19
N HIS A 124 9.39 -9.52 -1.86
CA HIS A 124 8.63 -8.30 -2.03
C HIS A 124 9.60 -7.12 -2.31
N PRO A 125 9.19 -6.11 -3.11
CA PRO A 125 8.18 -6.24 -4.15
C PRO A 125 8.61 -7.30 -5.18
N ASN A 126 7.68 -8.10 -5.70
CA ASN A 126 8.00 -9.14 -6.69
C ASN A 126 7.45 -8.80 -8.09
N PRO A 127 8.32 -8.53 -9.09
CA PRO A 127 7.89 -8.17 -10.43
C PRO A 127 7.18 -9.30 -11.18
N HIS A 128 7.27 -10.55 -10.72
CA HIS A 128 6.57 -11.70 -11.28
C HIS A 128 5.27 -12.06 -10.55
N ALA A 129 4.87 -11.28 -9.53
CA ALA A 129 3.60 -11.49 -8.84
C ALA A 129 2.46 -11.44 -9.88
N PRO A 130 1.54 -12.44 -9.89
CA PRO A 130 0.37 -12.40 -10.74
C PRO A 130 -0.40 -11.11 -10.50
N ARG A 131 -0.51 -10.29 -11.55
CA ARG A 131 -1.22 -9.02 -11.54
C ARG A 131 -2.02 -8.85 -12.81
N CYS A 132 -3.11 -8.11 -12.73
CA CYS A 132 -3.84 -7.70 -13.92
C CYS A 132 -3.03 -6.62 -14.63
N LEU A 133 -2.58 -6.92 -15.84
CA LEU A 133 -2.11 -5.91 -16.79
C LEU A 133 -3.35 -5.51 -17.59
N PRO A 134 -3.73 -4.23 -17.51
CA PRO A 134 -5.06 -3.74 -17.12
C PRO A 134 -6.20 -4.74 -17.31
N CYS A 135 -7.01 -4.99 -16.27
CA CYS A 135 -8.02 -6.07 -16.14
C CYS A 135 -9.03 -6.27 -17.29
N ASN A 136 -8.98 -5.46 -18.34
CA ASN A 136 -9.88 -5.45 -19.48
C ASN A 136 -9.18 -5.64 -20.84
N VAL A 137 -7.86 -5.83 -20.91
CA VAL A 137 -7.23 -6.23 -22.17
C VAL A 137 -7.51 -7.72 -22.34
N LEU A 138 -8.45 -8.05 -23.21
CA LEU A 138 -9.04 -9.38 -23.47
C LEU A 138 -8.05 -10.52 -23.83
N ASN A 139 -6.74 -10.30 -23.76
CA ASN A 139 -5.73 -11.19 -24.34
C ASN A 139 -4.72 -11.82 -23.37
N GLU A 140 -4.77 -11.53 -22.06
CA GLU A 140 -4.00 -12.31 -21.09
C GLU A 140 -4.98 -13.03 -20.15
N THR A 141 -5.29 -14.30 -20.45
CA THR A 141 -6.05 -15.18 -19.55
C THR A 141 -5.32 -15.24 -18.21
N GLN A 142 -5.86 -14.59 -17.19
CA GLN A 142 -5.36 -14.77 -15.85
C GLN A 142 -5.55 -16.24 -15.45
N PRO A 143 -4.56 -16.89 -14.80
CA PRO A 143 -4.81 -18.19 -14.22
C PRO A 143 -5.90 -18.04 -13.15
N ASP A 144 -6.93 -18.88 -13.21
CA ASP A 144 -7.92 -18.94 -12.15
C ASP A 144 -7.27 -19.32 -10.80
N LEU A 145 -7.95 -19.02 -9.70
CA LEU A 145 -7.42 -19.31 -8.36
C LEU A 145 -7.05 -20.78 -8.20
N GLU A 146 -7.83 -21.69 -8.78
CA GLU A 146 -7.54 -23.12 -8.72
C GLU A 146 -6.21 -23.45 -9.42
N THR A 147 -5.93 -22.85 -10.56
CA THR A 147 -4.67 -22.98 -11.32
C THR A 147 -3.50 -22.40 -10.55
N VAL A 148 -3.69 -21.26 -9.86
CA VAL A 148 -2.68 -20.68 -8.97
C VAL A 148 -2.39 -21.62 -7.81
N MET A 149 -3.43 -22.11 -7.13
CA MET A 149 -3.30 -22.94 -5.93
C MET A 149 -2.84 -24.37 -6.23
N ARG A 150 -3.16 -24.93 -7.41
CA ARG A 150 -2.72 -26.27 -7.84
C ARG A 150 -1.24 -26.33 -8.18
N LYS A 151 -0.62 -25.21 -8.57
CA LYS A 151 0.84 -25.19 -8.77
C LYS A 151 1.48 -25.03 -7.39
N PRO A 152 2.24 -26.02 -6.87
CA PRO A 152 2.79 -25.99 -5.51
C PRO A 152 3.70 -24.79 -5.24
N TYR A 153 4.13 -24.11 -6.30
CA TYR A 153 4.98 -22.94 -6.27
C TYR A 153 4.17 -21.63 -6.33
N MET A 154 3.03 -21.55 -7.02
CA MET A 154 2.34 -20.25 -7.15
C MET A 154 1.49 -19.95 -5.91
N ARG A 155 1.70 -18.78 -5.31
CA ARG A 155 0.84 -18.27 -4.22
C ARG A 155 0.08 -17.04 -4.73
N PRO A 156 -1.17 -16.82 -4.30
CA PRO A 156 -1.86 -15.58 -4.58
C PRO A 156 -0.99 -14.39 -4.15
N ALA A 157 -0.83 -13.41 -5.03
CA ALA A 157 -0.12 -12.18 -4.69
C ALA A 157 -0.87 -11.48 -3.54
N GLY A 158 -0.14 -11.09 -2.50
CA GLY A 158 -0.70 -10.39 -1.35
C GLY A 158 -0.10 -8.99 -1.21
N ALA A 159 -0.94 -7.99 -0.98
CA ALA A 159 -0.47 -6.65 -0.66
C ALA A 159 0.14 -6.61 0.75
N HIS A 160 1.10 -5.73 0.97
CA HIS A 160 1.50 -5.33 2.31
C HIS A 160 0.50 -4.30 2.89
N GLY A 161 -0.21 -4.66 3.96
CA GLY A 161 -1.27 -3.86 4.56
C GLY A 161 -0.86 -2.46 4.99
N GLY A 162 0.25 -2.34 5.73
CA GLY A 162 0.75 -1.05 6.17
C GLY A 162 1.24 -0.14 5.03
N SER A 163 1.66 -0.72 3.90
CA SER A 163 1.96 0.02 2.67
C SER A 163 0.70 0.58 2.02
N GLY A 164 -0.48 0.06 2.36
CA GLY A 164 -1.77 0.51 1.86
C GLY A 164 -2.21 -0.17 0.57
N MET A 165 -3.50 -0.07 0.29
CA MET A 165 -4.17 -0.54 -0.92
C MET A 165 -5.15 0.52 -1.41
N ILE A 166 -5.48 0.49 -2.71
CA ILE A 166 -6.54 1.32 -3.27
C ILE A 166 -7.54 0.42 -3.98
N PHE A 167 -8.82 0.58 -3.69
CA PHE A 167 -9.91 -0.15 -4.33
C PHE A 167 -10.84 0.80 -5.09
N SER A 168 -11.21 0.38 -6.29
CA SER A 168 -12.27 1.00 -7.09
C SER A 168 -13.66 0.75 -6.49
N VAL A 169 -14.63 1.63 -6.75
CA VAL A 169 -16.03 1.38 -6.40
C VAL A 169 -16.58 0.16 -7.15
N GLY A 170 -16.15 -0.06 -8.41
CA GLY A 170 -16.50 -1.24 -9.19
C GLY A 170 -16.10 -2.56 -8.53
N LEU A 171 -14.94 -2.60 -7.85
CA LEU A 171 -14.54 -3.76 -7.06
C LEU A 171 -15.45 -3.95 -5.86
N MET A 172 -15.69 -2.88 -5.11
CA MET A 172 -16.44 -2.94 -3.85
C MET A 172 -17.89 -3.39 -4.05
N ARG A 173 -18.49 -3.10 -5.22
CA ARG A 173 -19.81 -3.64 -5.62
C ARG A 173 -19.83 -5.16 -5.76
N ARG A 174 -18.72 -5.79 -6.19
CA ARG A 174 -18.65 -7.23 -6.46
C ARG A 174 -18.54 -8.07 -5.20
N ILE A 175 -18.01 -7.51 -4.13
CA ILE A 175 -17.75 -8.24 -2.89
C ILE A 175 -18.48 -7.51 -1.75
N PRO A 176 -19.76 -7.86 -1.50
CA PRO A 176 -20.47 -7.30 -0.36
C PRO A 176 -19.80 -7.74 0.95
N LEU A 177 -20.00 -6.96 2.00
CA LEU A 177 -19.40 -7.21 3.31
C LEU A 177 -19.69 -8.62 3.83
N GLU A 178 -20.91 -9.13 3.60
CA GLU A 178 -21.33 -10.47 4.03
C GLU A 178 -20.52 -11.57 3.33
N ALA A 179 -20.20 -11.40 2.04
CA ALA A 179 -19.35 -12.33 1.30
C ALA A 179 -17.90 -12.27 1.80
N ALA A 180 -17.37 -11.06 2.05
CA ALA A 180 -16.04 -10.88 2.63
C ALA A 180 -15.92 -11.54 4.01
N LEU A 181 -16.91 -11.33 4.90
CA LEU A 181 -16.95 -11.95 6.22
C LEU A 181 -16.97 -13.48 6.14
N LYS A 182 -17.77 -14.05 5.23
CA LYS A 182 -17.80 -15.51 5.00
C LYS A 182 -16.44 -16.04 4.55
N CYS A 183 -15.73 -15.30 3.70
CA CYS A 183 -14.36 -15.65 3.31
C CYS A 183 -13.40 -15.60 4.50
N PHE A 184 -13.45 -14.53 5.30
CA PHE A 184 -12.58 -14.34 6.48
C PHE A 184 -12.77 -15.40 7.57
N GLN A 185 -13.97 -15.94 7.71
CA GLN A 185 -14.24 -17.02 8.66
C GLN A 185 -13.53 -18.34 8.34
N ASN A 186 -13.10 -18.54 7.09
CA ASN A 186 -12.41 -19.76 6.66
C ASN A 186 -10.92 -19.78 7.05
N PHE A 187 -10.37 -18.68 7.58
CA PHE A 187 -8.99 -18.64 8.03
C PHE A 187 -8.88 -19.16 9.45
N SER A 188 -7.85 -19.97 9.71
CA SER A 188 -7.55 -20.49 11.04
C SER A 188 -6.35 -19.81 11.70
N LYS A 189 -5.45 -19.15 10.92
CA LYS A 189 -4.30 -18.30 11.34
C LYS A 189 -3.70 -17.53 10.14
N ALA A 190 -4.40 -16.56 9.58
CA ALA A 190 -3.83 -15.68 8.56
C ALA A 190 -2.69 -14.82 9.13
N PRO A 191 -1.58 -14.61 8.41
CA PRO A 191 -0.44 -13.82 8.89
C PRO A 191 -0.76 -12.33 9.10
N GLY A 192 -1.84 -11.82 8.53
CA GLY A 192 -2.28 -10.44 8.67
C GLY A 192 -3.64 -10.21 8.00
N GLY A 193 -4.29 -9.10 8.32
CA GLY A 193 -5.57 -8.72 7.69
C GLY A 193 -5.46 -8.41 6.19
N ASP A 194 -4.31 -7.90 5.76
CA ASP A 194 -3.94 -7.69 4.35
C ASP A 194 -3.87 -8.99 3.55
N TYR A 195 -3.33 -10.05 4.14
CA TYR A 195 -3.35 -11.38 3.55
C TYR A 195 -4.79 -11.89 3.40
N MET A 196 -5.64 -11.70 4.41
CA MET A 196 -7.04 -12.10 4.35
C MET A 196 -7.76 -11.38 3.21
N VAL A 197 -7.63 -10.05 3.12
CA VAL A 197 -8.21 -9.24 2.04
C VAL A 197 -7.72 -9.75 0.68
N SER A 198 -6.41 -9.86 0.51
CA SER A 198 -5.80 -10.31 -0.75
C SER A 198 -6.34 -11.67 -1.18
N HIS A 199 -6.35 -12.65 -0.28
CA HIS A 199 -6.86 -13.98 -0.58
C HIS A 199 -8.35 -13.99 -0.93
N CYS A 200 -9.18 -13.18 -0.26
CA CYS A 200 -10.59 -13.06 -0.61
C CYS A 200 -10.81 -12.38 -1.96
N LEU A 201 -10.01 -11.37 -2.33
CA LEU A 201 -10.05 -10.79 -3.69
C LEU A 201 -9.80 -11.88 -4.73
N TRP A 202 -8.78 -12.70 -4.51
CA TRP A 202 -8.46 -13.84 -5.39
C TRP A 202 -9.59 -14.87 -5.48
N GLN A 203 -10.30 -15.18 -4.39
CA GLN A 203 -11.48 -16.06 -4.41
C GLN A 203 -12.63 -15.51 -5.25
N HIS A 204 -12.67 -14.18 -5.43
CA HIS A 204 -13.62 -13.49 -6.29
C HIS A 204 -13.07 -13.22 -7.71
N ASN A 205 -11.97 -13.87 -8.10
CA ASN A 205 -11.28 -13.67 -9.38
C ASN A 205 -10.84 -12.21 -9.62
N ILE A 206 -10.38 -11.55 -8.56
CA ILE A 206 -9.84 -10.19 -8.61
C ILE A 206 -8.37 -10.25 -8.16
N ALA A 207 -7.44 -10.07 -9.10
CA ALA A 207 -6.04 -9.87 -8.80
C ALA A 207 -5.71 -8.38 -8.67
N PHE A 208 -4.55 -8.06 -8.08
CA PHE A 208 -4.06 -6.69 -8.03
C PHE A 208 -3.73 -6.19 -9.43
N THR A 209 -4.18 -4.98 -9.76
CA THR A 209 -3.90 -4.24 -10.99
C THR A 209 -2.53 -3.59 -10.91
N ASP A 210 -1.76 -3.69 -12.00
CA ASP A 210 -0.51 -2.96 -12.15
C ASP A 210 -0.78 -1.44 -12.16
N PRO A 211 -0.20 -0.64 -11.23
CA PRO A 211 -0.49 0.78 -11.12
C PRO A 211 0.14 1.66 -12.21
N GLY A 212 1.03 1.14 -13.08
CA GLY A 212 1.61 1.97 -14.15
C GLY A 212 2.92 1.46 -14.75
N PRO A 213 3.55 2.25 -15.63
CA PRO A 213 3.85 1.79 -16.99
C PRO A 213 4.90 0.70 -17.13
N LEU A 214 5.74 0.40 -16.14
CA LEU A 214 6.93 -0.44 -16.34
C LEU A 214 7.34 -1.34 -15.15
N VAL A 215 6.41 -1.95 -14.40
CA VAL A 215 6.83 -3.02 -13.45
C VAL A 215 7.49 -4.21 -14.17
N ARG A 216 7.35 -4.30 -15.51
CA ARG A 216 8.02 -5.29 -16.37
C ARG A 216 9.52 -5.01 -16.61
N HIS A 217 10.03 -3.81 -16.36
CA HIS A 217 11.47 -3.56 -16.41
C HIS A 217 12.07 -3.78 -15.02
N LEU A 218 12.72 -4.92 -14.81
CA LEU A 218 13.38 -5.30 -13.56
C LEU A 218 14.34 -4.20 -13.00
N TYR A 219 14.74 -3.26 -13.87
CA TYR A 219 15.72 -2.22 -13.64
C TYR A 219 15.19 -0.79 -13.84
N ASP A 220 13.91 -0.59 -14.16
CA ASP A 220 13.35 0.76 -14.25
C ASP A 220 12.75 1.17 -12.89
N PRO A 221 13.33 2.15 -12.18
CA PRO A 221 12.75 2.65 -10.94
C PRO A 221 11.51 3.53 -11.16
N HIS A 222 11.12 3.82 -12.40
CA HIS A 222 10.02 4.73 -12.73
C HIS A 222 8.64 4.05 -12.73
N TYR A 223 8.24 3.51 -11.58
CA TYR A 223 6.89 2.98 -11.35
C TYR A 223 6.24 3.63 -10.12
N TYR A 224 4.93 3.48 -9.98
CA TYR A 224 4.21 3.95 -8.80
C TYR A 224 4.47 3.02 -7.62
N THR A 225 4.79 3.60 -6.46
CA THR A 225 5.19 2.79 -5.31
C THR A 225 4.29 2.94 -4.09
N PHE A 226 3.88 1.81 -3.51
CA PHE A 226 3.36 1.69 -2.16
C PHE A 226 4.50 1.26 -1.23
N GLY A 227 4.48 1.74 0.02
CA GLY A 227 5.40 1.24 1.06
C GLY A 227 6.86 1.71 0.95
N GLY A 228 7.20 2.51 -0.06
CA GLY A 228 8.47 3.24 -0.15
C GLY A 228 9.74 2.41 -0.17
N GLY A 229 9.76 1.07 -0.09
CA GLY A 229 10.96 0.27 0.21
C GLY A 229 12.24 0.68 -0.54
N ARG A 230 12.16 0.93 -1.85
CA ARG A 230 13.29 1.42 -2.68
C ARG A 230 13.57 2.93 -2.57
N GLY A 231 12.58 3.72 -2.15
CA GLY A 231 12.67 5.18 -1.99
C GLY A 231 12.58 5.67 -0.55
N LEU A 232 12.64 4.79 0.46
CA LEU A 232 12.48 5.14 1.87
C LEU A 232 13.46 6.24 2.26
N GLY A 233 14.72 6.13 1.82
CA GLY A 233 15.73 7.16 2.05
C GLY A 233 15.30 8.54 1.53
N PHE A 234 14.66 8.60 0.36
CA PHE A 234 14.18 9.87 -0.22
C PHE A 234 12.95 10.41 0.51
N LEU A 235 12.07 9.53 0.98
CA LEU A 235 10.79 9.91 1.59
C LEU A 235 10.92 10.29 3.07
N TRP A 236 11.96 9.82 3.75
CA TRP A 236 12.20 10.13 5.16
C TRP A 236 12.82 11.52 5.36
N ASP A 237 13.60 12.00 4.38
CA ASP A 237 14.18 13.34 4.39
C ASP A 237 14.15 13.97 2.98
N PRO A 238 12.94 14.26 2.45
CA PRO A 238 12.80 14.70 1.07
C PRO A 238 13.41 16.09 0.83
N ILE A 239 13.40 16.95 1.85
CA ILE A 239 14.03 18.27 1.77
C ILE A 239 15.54 18.14 1.77
N GLY A 240 16.13 17.37 2.68
CA GLY A 240 17.58 17.16 2.72
C GLY A 240 18.10 16.49 1.46
N MET A 241 17.34 15.61 0.81
CA MET A 241 17.73 15.05 -0.50
C MET A 241 17.86 16.14 -1.58
N LEU A 242 16.92 17.08 -1.61
CA LEU A 242 16.90 18.17 -2.59
C LEU A 242 18.00 19.21 -2.29
N THR A 243 18.08 19.70 -1.06
CA THR A 243 18.97 20.82 -0.70
C THR A 243 20.44 20.45 -0.70
N HIS A 244 20.78 19.18 -0.48
CA HIS A 244 22.16 18.70 -0.55
C HIS A 244 22.59 18.24 -1.95
N GLY A 245 21.76 18.44 -2.99
CA GLY A 245 22.07 18.00 -4.36
C GLY A 245 22.16 16.48 -4.52
N ARG A 246 21.55 15.70 -3.61
CA ARG A 246 21.55 14.23 -3.64
C ARG A 246 20.35 13.63 -4.39
N CYS A 247 19.44 14.47 -4.87
CA CYS A 247 18.22 14.05 -5.53
C CYS A 247 18.39 13.95 -7.06
N ASN A 248 18.84 12.78 -7.51
CA ASN A 248 18.89 12.40 -8.93
C ASN A 248 17.49 12.15 -9.53
N SER A 249 17.42 11.76 -10.81
CA SER A 249 16.18 11.45 -11.52
C SER A 249 15.28 10.46 -10.77
N THR A 250 15.85 9.37 -10.22
CA THR A 250 15.13 8.39 -9.40
C THR A 250 14.51 9.03 -8.16
N CYS A 251 15.27 9.83 -7.42
CA CYS A 251 14.74 10.54 -6.25
C CYS A 251 13.57 11.46 -6.64
N ARG A 252 13.71 12.24 -7.71
CA ARG A 252 12.65 13.13 -8.22
C ARG A 252 11.40 12.36 -8.62
N TRP A 253 11.57 11.20 -9.27
CA TRP A 253 10.47 10.31 -9.61
C TRP A 253 9.75 9.81 -8.35
N MET A 254 10.49 9.30 -7.36
CA MET A 254 9.91 8.76 -6.13
C MET A 254 9.14 9.83 -5.36
N LEU A 255 9.66 11.05 -5.25
CA LEU A 255 8.96 12.16 -4.61
C LEU A 255 7.63 12.53 -5.30
N ARG A 256 7.50 12.26 -6.59
CA ARG A 256 6.29 12.53 -7.38
C ARG A 256 5.32 11.35 -7.44
N ASN A 257 5.82 10.13 -7.43
CA ASN A 257 5.06 8.92 -7.78
C ASN A 257 4.96 7.88 -6.66
N THR A 258 5.50 8.15 -5.47
CA THR A 258 5.14 7.35 -4.29
C THR A 258 3.70 7.66 -3.90
N LEU A 259 2.87 6.61 -3.83
CA LEU A 259 1.45 6.69 -3.51
C LEU A 259 1.22 6.69 -2.01
N SER A 260 2.03 5.94 -1.27
CA SER A 260 1.88 5.79 0.17
C SER A 260 3.18 5.41 0.88
N LEU A 261 3.20 5.63 2.19
CA LEU A 261 4.30 5.27 3.08
C LEU A 261 3.78 4.70 4.39
N HIS A 262 4.31 3.53 4.75
CA HIS A 262 4.08 2.91 6.06
C HIS A 262 5.08 3.43 7.07
N ILE A 263 4.60 4.11 8.11
CA ILE A 263 5.47 4.76 9.09
C ILE A 263 5.92 3.80 10.20
N LYS A 264 5.23 2.66 10.37
CA LYS A 264 5.48 1.69 11.43
C LYS A 264 5.44 2.39 12.80
N GLY A 265 4.35 3.10 13.07
CA GLY A 265 4.13 3.92 14.26
C GLY A 265 4.39 3.17 15.57
N ARG A 266 4.16 1.85 15.59
CA ARG A 266 4.49 0.95 16.71
C ARG A 266 5.97 0.91 17.09
N HIS A 267 6.88 1.29 16.19
CA HIS A 267 8.32 1.26 16.42
C HIS A 267 8.82 2.52 17.15
N PHE A 268 7.97 3.55 17.29
CA PHE A 268 8.31 4.74 18.05
C PHE A 268 8.07 4.53 19.54
N ARG A 269 8.86 5.22 20.38
CA ARG A 269 8.74 5.16 21.85
C ARG A 269 7.38 5.63 22.37
N SER A 270 6.65 6.41 21.57
CA SER A 270 5.27 6.81 21.88
C SER A 270 4.50 7.16 20.62
N TRP A 271 3.17 7.07 20.70
CA TRP A 271 2.26 7.49 19.64
C TRP A 271 2.37 8.99 19.32
N ARG A 272 2.76 9.81 20.30
CA ARG A 272 3.01 11.24 20.11
C ARG A 272 4.22 11.47 19.20
N ILE A 273 5.31 10.74 19.39
CA ILE A 273 6.50 10.85 18.53
C ILE A 273 6.17 10.34 17.13
N SER A 274 5.48 9.19 17.01
CA SER A 274 5.02 8.69 15.71
C SER A 274 4.16 9.73 14.98
N THR A 275 3.19 10.34 15.66
CA THR A 275 2.36 11.44 15.13
C THR A 275 3.21 12.60 14.59
N MET A 276 4.16 13.09 15.38
CA MET A 276 5.02 14.21 14.97
C MET A 276 5.86 13.85 13.74
N PHE A 277 6.36 12.62 13.71
CA PHE A 277 7.12 12.10 12.58
C PHE A 277 6.27 11.98 11.31
N MET A 278 5.05 11.43 11.40
CA MET A 278 4.10 11.38 10.28
C MET A 278 3.81 12.77 9.73
N TRP A 279 3.56 13.74 10.61
CA TRP A 279 3.30 15.12 10.21
C TRP A 279 4.52 15.76 9.53
N GLY A 280 5.72 15.53 10.08
CA GLY A 280 6.99 15.99 9.50
C GLY A 280 7.20 15.47 8.08
N ILE A 281 7.05 14.16 7.87
CA ILE A 281 7.18 13.56 6.53
C ILE A 281 6.15 14.14 5.57
N ALA A 282 4.87 14.19 5.95
CA ALA A 282 3.81 14.69 5.08
C ALA A 282 4.11 16.13 4.59
N ARG A 283 4.52 17.02 5.50
CA ARG A 283 4.88 18.41 5.16
C ARG A 283 6.17 18.52 4.37
N ALA A 284 7.17 17.73 4.71
CA ALA A 284 8.44 17.71 3.98
C ALA A 284 8.24 17.23 2.54
N SER A 285 7.41 16.21 2.31
CA SER A 285 7.07 15.72 0.98
C SER A 285 6.29 16.76 0.16
N GLU A 286 5.32 17.45 0.76
CA GLU A 286 4.56 18.54 0.12
C GLU A 286 5.49 19.68 -0.33
N ALA A 287 6.37 20.13 0.56
CA ALA A 287 7.35 21.17 0.25
C ALA A 287 8.37 20.73 -0.81
N ALA A 288 8.86 19.48 -0.73
CA ALA A 288 9.78 18.93 -1.71
C ALA A 288 9.17 18.87 -3.13
N ARG A 289 7.91 18.47 -3.23
CA ARG A 289 7.18 18.47 -4.51
C ARG A 289 6.99 19.88 -5.06
N SER A 290 6.56 20.81 -4.20
CA SER A 290 6.38 22.22 -4.58
C SER A 290 7.70 22.81 -5.13
N PHE A 291 8.83 22.49 -4.49
CA PHE A 291 10.15 22.88 -4.96
C PHE A 291 10.48 22.26 -6.33
N LEU A 292 10.22 20.96 -6.53
CA LEU A 292 10.44 20.30 -7.82
C LEU A 292 9.60 20.90 -8.95
N ASP A 293 8.36 21.30 -8.65
CA ASP A 293 7.46 21.89 -9.63
C ASP A 293 7.93 23.30 -10.02
N LEU A 294 8.37 24.10 -9.05
CA LEU A 294 9.02 25.40 -9.28
C LEU A 294 10.31 25.26 -10.11
N ALA A 295 11.15 24.29 -9.76
CA ALA A 295 12.37 24.01 -10.51
C ALA A 295 12.06 23.58 -11.95
N SER A 296 11.08 22.70 -12.15
CA SER A 296 10.75 22.19 -13.50
C SER A 296 10.08 23.21 -14.42
N SER A 297 9.41 24.24 -13.87
CA SER A 297 8.69 25.25 -14.64
C SER A 297 9.55 26.45 -15.06
N GLY A 298 10.71 26.66 -14.44
CA GLY A 298 11.54 27.86 -14.70
C GLY A 298 13.06 27.64 -14.76
N TRP A 299 13.58 26.43 -14.53
CA TRP A 299 15.04 26.21 -14.38
C TRP A 299 15.71 25.51 -15.57
N ARG A 300 15.16 25.61 -16.79
CA ARG A 300 15.91 25.14 -17.99
C ARG A 300 17.21 25.95 -18.22
N ASP A 301 17.38 27.09 -17.55
CA ASP A 301 18.48 28.04 -17.78
C ASP A 301 19.48 28.20 -16.61
N LEU A 302 19.43 27.35 -15.55
CA LEU A 302 20.40 27.43 -14.46
C LEU A 302 21.53 26.40 -14.62
N PRO A 303 22.80 26.79 -14.38
CA PRO A 303 24.00 26.05 -14.81
C PRO A 303 24.31 24.80 -13.98
N TYR A 304 23.37 24.33 -13.16
CA TYR A 304 23.54 23.11 -12.38
C TYR A 304 23.04 21.90 -13.16
N GLY A 305 23.90 21.46 -14.08
CA GLY A 305 23.92 20.12 -14.64
C GLY A 305 22.69 19.78 -15.47
N GLU A 306 22.83 19.88 -16.79
CA GLU A 306 22.38 18.75 -17.60
C GLU A 306 22.85 17.48 -16.88
N ASP A 307 21.94 16.52 -16.69
CA ASP A 307 22.34 15.15 -16.39
C ASP A 307 23.32 14.79 -17.50
N SER A 308 24.62 14.95 -17.22
CA SER A 308 25.68 14.76 -18.18
C SER A 308 25.42 13.37 -18.73
N PRO A 309 25.12 13.23 -20.03
CA PRO A 309 24.80 11.93 -20.58
C PRO A 309 26.01 11.09 -20.28
N LEU A 310 25.83 10.14 -19.36
CA LEU A 310 26.77 9.06 -19.15
C LEU A 310 27.05 8.55 -20.56
N SER A 311 28.28 8.81 -20.98
CA SER A 311 28.94 8.22 -22.12
C SER A 311 28.30 6.87 -22.43
N SER A 312 27.85 6.71 -23.68
CA SER A 312 27.70 5.44 -24.37
C SER A 312 28.50 4.31 -23.70
N ALA A 313 27.84 3.56 -22.82
CA ALA A 313 28.37 2.31 -22.30
C ALA A 313 28.06 1.23 -23.35
N ASP A 314 28.67 1.37 -24.52
CA ASP A 314 29.00 0.25 -25.38
C ASP A 314 30.15 -0.51 -24.70
N SER A 315 29.79 -1.41 -23.79
CA SER A 315 30.52 -2.65 -23.46
C SER A 315 29.92 -3.25 -22.20
N VAL A 316 29.01 -4.21 -22.40
CA VAL A 316 28.75 -5.24 -21.40
C VAL A 316 30.02 -6.09 -21.32
N PRO A 317 30.72 -6.18 -20.17
CA PRO A 317 31.78 -7.16 -20.03
C PRO A 317 31.16 -8.55 -20.03
N GLU A 318 31.64 -9.45 -20.88
CA GLU A 318 31.38 -10.88 -20.77
C GLU A 318 31.75 -11.34 -19.35
N ILE A 319 30.75 -11.74 -18.58
CA ILE A 319 30.96 -12.40 -17.29
C ILE A 319 31.42 -13.83 -17.61
N HIS A 320 32.72 -14.05 -17.56
CA HIS A 320 33.26 -15.42 -17.49
C HIS A 320 32.80 -16.08 -16.18
N ASN A 321 32.21 -17.27 -16.33
CA ASN A 321 31.81 -18.17 -15.26
C ASN A 321 32.94 -18.38 -14.24
N LEU A 322 32.80 -17.76 -13.06
CA LEU A 322 33.52 -18.18 -11.87
C LEU A 322 32.73 -19.31 -11.20
N ASN A 323 33.28 -20.53 -11.29
CA ASN A 323 32.86 -21.66 -10.47
C ASN A 323 33.03 -21.30 -8.99
N VAL A 324 31.92 -21.01 -8.31
CA VAL A 324 31.88 -20.89 -6.85
C VAL A 324 31.56 -22.27 -6.29
N THR A 325 32.57 -22.93 -5.72
CA THR A 325 32.39 -24.08 -4.84
C THR A 325 31.81 -23.59 -3.50
N HIS A 326 30.64 -24.09 -3.13
CA HIS A 326 30.03 -23.82 -1.83
C HIS A 326 30.76 -24.59 -0.71
N PRO A 327 31.10 -23.96 0.43
CA PRO A 327 31.49 -24.69 1.63
C PRO A 327 30.24 -25.23 2.35
N THR A 328 30.27 -26.52 2.67
CA THR A 328 29.32 -27.20 3.56
C THR A 328 29.39 -26.63 4.97
N PHE A 329 28.29 -26.07 5.47
CA PHE A 329 28.13 -25.73 6.88
C PHE A 329 27.64 -26.95 7.67
N ALA A 330 28.46 -27.38 8.63
CA ALA A 330 28.09 -28.37 9.64
C ALA A 330 27.14 -27.75 10.67
N SER A 331 26.01 -28.42 10.91
CA SER A 331 25.08 -28.12 12.00
C SER A 331 25.73 -28.41 13.35
N LYS A 332 25.75 -27.42 14.25
CA LYS A 332 25.91 -27.66 15.68
C LYS A 332 24.54 -27.64 16.36
N ASN A 333 24.22 -28.75 16.99
CA ASN A 333 23.10 -28.91 17.92
C ASN A 333 23.29 -28.03 19.16
N ILE A 334 22.27 -27.26 19.52
CA ILE A 334 21.84 -26.99 20.90
C ILE A 334 20.32 -27.04 20.91
#